data_AF-A0A955X876-F1
#
_entry.id   AF-A0A955X876-F1
#
_cell.length_a   1.000
_cell.length_b   1.000
_cell.length_c   1.000
_cell.angle_alpha   90.00
_cell.angle_beta   90.00
_cell.angle_gamma   90.00
#
_symmetry.space_group_name_H-M   'P 1'
#
loop_
_entity.id
_entity.type
_entity.pdbx_description
1 polymer ?
#
loop_
_entity_poly.entity_id
_entity_poly.type
_entity_poly.pdbx_seq_one_letter_code
_entity_poly.pdbx_strand_id
1 'polypeptide(L)'
;MRRVLAPLALALALAACGGEPADPCESGPTFTNTVKEISDAKCLSCHSKDAEGANRAGAPVGMDFDDYASIQPILSDFADALTSGRMPPMGAPGISGTTPACSAGV
;
A
#
# COMPACT_ATOMS: atom_id res chain seq x y z
N MET A 1 -63.26 22.26 0.54
CA MET A 1 -62.33 21.57 -0.38
C MET A 1 -60.91 21.70 0.17
N ARG A 2 -60.43 20.74 0.97
CA ARG A 2 -59.11 20.77 1.62
C ARG A 2 -58.14 19.95 0.76
N ARG A 3 -57.17 20.62 0.15
CA ARG A 3 -56.16 20.01 -0.74
C ARG A 3 -55.21 19.14 0.08
N VAL A 4 -55.23 17.83 -0.17
CA VAL A 4 -54.23 16.88 0.30
C VAL A 4 -53.04 16.96 -0.66
N LEU A 5 -52.09 17.87 -0.41
CA LEU A 5 -50.80 17.94 -1.08
C LEU A 5 -49.72 17.93 0.02
N ALA A 6 -49.29 16.76 0.48
CA ALA A 6 -48.24 16.68 1.49
C ALA A 6 -47.36 15.42 1.52
N PRO A 7 -47.56 14.30 0.76
CA PRO A 7 -46.67 13.16 0.95
C PRO A 7 -45.47 13.12 -0.02
N LEU A 8 -45.47 13.89 -1.12
CA LEU A 8 -44.48 13.70 -2.19
C LEU A 8 -43.09 14.29 -1.90
N ALA A 9 -42.98 15.23 -0.95
CA ALA A 9 -41.70 15.90 -0.65
C ALA A 9 -40.76 15.06 0.24
N LEU A 10 -41.30 14.08 0.97
CA LEU A 10 -40.50 13.30 1.94
C LEU A 10 -39.74 12.14 1.28
N ALA A 11 -40.21 11.65 0.12
CA ALA A 11 -39.56 10.53 -0.59
C ALA A 11 -38.26 10.93 -1.30
N LEU A 12 -38.10 12.19 -1.71
CA LEU A 12 -36.86 12.66 -2.36
C LEU A 12 -35.70 12.89 -1.37
N ALA A 13 -35.99 13.07 -0.07
CA ALA A 13 -34.97 13.32 0.94
C ALA A 13 -34.18 12.06 1.32
N LEU A 14 -34.71 10.85 1.12
CA LEU A 14 -34.03 9.59 1.47
C LEU A 14 -33.02 9.12 0.41
N ALA A 15 -33.07 9.64 -0.83
CA ALA A 15 -32.14 9.23 -1.89
C ALA A 15 -30.78 9.94 -1.84
N ALA A 16 -30.61 10.93 -0.96
CA ALA A 16 -29.42 11.78 -0.92
C ALA A 16 -28.38 11.40 0.16
N CYS A 17 -28.60 10.30 0.91
CA CYS A 17 -27.78 9.95 2.08
C CYS A 17 -27.18 8.53 2.02
N GLY A 18 -26.96 7.97 0.83
CA GLY A 18 -26.54 6.56 0.65
C GLY A 18 -25.32 6.35 -0.25
N GLY A 19 -24.50 7.39 -0.49
CA GLY A 19 -23.22 7.20 -1.15
C GLY A 19 -22.16 6.84 -0.12
N GLU A 20 -21.85 5.56 0.03
CA GLU A 20 -20.64 5.15 0.76
C GLU A 20 -19.43 5.87 0.13
N PRO A 21 -18.55 6.52 0.90
CA PRO A 21 -17.31 7.04 0.35
C PRO A 21 -16.52 5.88 -0.25
N ALA A 22 -16.09 6.02 -1.50
CA ALA A 22 -15.26 5.01 -2.16
C ALA A 22 -14.04 4.69 -1.28
N ASP A 23 -13.77 3.40 -1.07
CA ASP A 23 -12.60 2.97 -0.32
C ASP A 23 -11.35 3.43 -1.09
N PRO A 24 -10.52 4.32 -0.53
CA PRO A 24 -9.30 4.77 -1.19
C PRO A 24 -8.33 3.60 -1.49
N CYS A 25 -8.52 2.45 -0.84
CA CYS A 25 -7.74 1.24 -1.10
C CYS A 25 -8.25 0.44 -2.31
N GLU A 26 -9.49 0.62 -2.77
CA GLU A 26 -9.98 -0.06 -3.98
C GLU A 26 -9.26 0.42 -5.25
N SER A 27 -8.82 1.67 -5.26
CA SER A 27 -8.07 2.29 -6.37
C SER A 27 -6.59 2.53 -6.04
N GLY A 28 -6.13 1.96 -4.92
CA GLY A 28 -4.77 2.15 -4.41
C GLY A 28 -3.69 1.47 -5.25
N PRO A 29 -2.40 1.74 -4.93
CA PRO A 29 -1.28 1.04 -5.54
C PRO A 29 -1.36 -0.46 -5.22
N THR A 30 -1.11 -1.28 -6.23
CA THR A 30 -1.00 -2.73 -6.14
C THR A 30 0.46 -3.15 -6.33
N PHE A 31 0.73 -4.43 -6.06
CA PHE A 31 2.07 -4.97 -6.31
C PHE A 31 2.48 -4.82 -7.77
N THR A 32 1.60 -5.19 -8.70
CA THR A 32 1.92 -5.25 -10.12
C THR A 32 1.94 -3.88 -10.81
N ASN A 33 1.19 -2.88 -10.32
CA ASN A 33 1.11 -1.57 -10.97
C ASN A 33 2.03 -0.50 -10.36
N THR A 34 2.63 -0.73 -9.19
CA THR A 34 3.44 0.29 -8.49
C THR A 34 4.57 -0.32 -7.68
N VAL A 35 4.28 -1.23 -6.76
CA VAL A 35 5.31 -1.69 -5.79
C VAL A 35 6.44 -2.44 -6.49
N LYS A 36 6.14 -3.26 -7.51
CA LYS A 36 7.16 -4.03 -8.23
C LYS A 36 8.19 -3.14 -8.90
N GLU A 37 7.77 -2.07 -9.58
CA GLU A 37 8.71 -1.16 -10.25
C GLU A 37 9.66 -0.50 -9.24
N ILE A 38 9.13 -0.09 -8.09
CA ILE A 38 9.93 0.50 -7.00
C ILE A 38 10.88 -0.53 -6.39
N SER A 39 10.39 -1.74 -6.11
CA SER A 39 11.18 -2.84 -5.56
C SER A 39 12.33 -3.21 -6.48
N ASP A 40 12.05 -3.37 -7.79
CA ASP A 40 13.03 -3.69 -8.81
C ASP A 40 14.12 -2.62 -8.90
N ALA A 41 13.74 -1.34 -8.84
CA ALA A 41 14.67 -0.23 -8.98
C ALA A 41 15.47 0.11 -7.71
N LYS A 42 14.95 -0.18 -6.52
CA LYS A 42 15.49 0.33 -5.25
C LYS A 42 15.88 -0.73 -4.24
N CYS A 43 15.34 -1.94 -4.35
CA CYS A 43 15.45 -2.95 -3.29
C CYS A 43 16.14 -4.23 -3.77
N LEU A 44 15.88 -4.66 -5.01
CA LEU A 44 16.37 -5.96 -5.51
C LEU A 44 17.90 -6.10 -5.60
N SER A 45 18.65 -5.00 -5.68
CA SER A 45 20.11 -5.08 -5.69
C SER A 45 20.67 -5.77 -4.45
N CYS A 46 19.96 -5.69 -3.32
CA CYS A 46 20.36 -6.32 -2.05
C CYS A 46 19.37 -7.42 -1.60
N HIS A 47 18.09 -7.29 -1.96
CA HIS A 47 17.00 -8.15 -1.53
C HIS A 47 16.45 -9.03 -2.67
N SER A 48 17.30 -9.46 -3.59
CA SER A 48 16.94 -10.54 -4.51
C SER A 48 17.34 -11.88 -3.93
N LYS A 49 16.57 -12.93 -4.22
CA LYS A 49 16.95 -14.32 -3.99
C LYS A 49 18.26 -14.70 -4.68
N ASP A 50 18.59 -14.02 -5.78
CA ASP A 50 19.82 -14.22 -6.55
C ASP A 50 20.98 -13.35 -6.03
N ALA A 51 20.73 -12.48 -5.04
CA ALA A 51 21.78 -11.71 -4.38
C ALA A 51 22.48 -12.56 -3.32
N GLU A 52 23.80 -12.70 -3.47
CA GLU A 52 24.65 -13.49 -2.58
C GLU A 52 25.82 -12.67 -2.02
N GLY A 53 26.34 -13.11 -0.86
CA GLY A 53 27.56 -12.57 -0.26
C GLY A 53 27.54 -11.05 -0.09
N ALA A 54 28.57 -10.38 -0.61
CA ALA A 54 28.71 -8.93 -0.50
C ALA A 54 27.58 -8.15 -1.20
N ASN A 55 26.94 -8.73 -2.23
CA ASN A 55 25.85 -8.07 -2.95
C ASN A 55 24.59 -7.90 -2.08
N ARG A 56 24.41 -8.74 -1.06
CA ARG A 56 23.29 -8.56 -0.10
C ARG A 56 23.47 -7.33 0.78
N ALA A 57 24.69 -6.78 0.91
CA ALA A 57 24.98 -5.65 1.81
C ALA A 57 24.44 -5.83 3.25
N GLY A 58 24.42 -7.07 3.74
CA GLY A 58 23.86 -7.42 5.06
C GLY A 58 22.36 -7.74 5.08
N ALA A 59 21.67 -7.72 3.94
CA ALA A 59 20.28 -8.16 3.84
C ALA A 59 20.13 -9.63 4.26
N PRO A 60 19.18 -9.98 5.15
CA PRO A 60 18.97 -11.34 5.60
C PRO A 60 18.63 -12.28 4.44
N VAL A 61 19.16 -13.51 4.46
CA VAL A 61 18.79 -14.55 3.49
C VAL A 61 17.33 -14.95 3.70
N GLY A 62 16.57 -15.08 2.61
CA GLY A 62 15.13 -15.37 2.65
C GLY A 62 14.24 -14.13 2.86
N MET A 63 14.83 -12.93 2.97
CA MET A 63 14.10 -11.66 2.91
C MET A 63 14.24 -11.09 1.50
N ASP A 64 13.54 -11.73 0.56
CA ASP A 64 13.67 -11.51 -0.87
C ASP A 64 12.39 -10.85 -1.43
N PHE A 65 12.55 -9.87 -2.31
CA PHE A 65 11.46 -9.00 -2.80
C PHE A 65 11.20 -9.14 -4.30
N ASP A 66 11.65 -10.26 -4.89
CA ASP A 66 11.51 -10.56 -6.32
C ASP A 66 10.05 -10.69 -6.77
N ASP A 67 9.18 -11.16 -5.86
CA ASP A 67 7.77 -11.39 -6.12
C ASP A 67 6.88 -11.16 -4.88
N TYR A 68 5.58 -11.04 -5.15
CA TYR A 68 4.58 -10.78 -4.11
C TYR A 68 4.50 -11.89 -3.06
N ALA A 69 4.64 -13.15 -3.47
CA ALA A 69 4.51 -14.29 -2.57
C ALA A 69 5.64 -14.30 -1.52
N SER A 70 6.81 -13.79 -1.89
CA SER A 70 7.98 -13.66 -1.02
C SER A 70 7.85 -12.50 -0.01
N ILE A 71 7.13 -11.44 -0.37
CA ILE A 71 6.92 -10.26 0.49
C ILE A 71 5.74 -10.46 1.46
N GLN A 72 4.65 -11.09 1.01
CA GLN A 72 3.42 -11.24 1.79
C GLN A 72 3.62 -11.77 3.23
N PRO A 73 4.46 -12.79 3.50
CA PRO A 73 4.67 -13.27 4.87
C PRO A 73 5.48 -12.30 5.77
N ILE A 74 6.18 -11.33 5.19
CA ILE A 74 7.08 -10.39 5.88
C ILE A 74 6.61 -8.93 5.74
N LEU A 75 5.34 -8.73 5.37
CA LEU A 75 4.81 -7.40 5.04
C LEU A 75 4.94 -6.41 6.22
N SER A 76 4.79 -6.87 7.46
CA SER A 76 5.00 -6.04 8.65
C SER A 76 6.44 -5.54 8.76
N ASP A 77 7.40 -6.42 8.55
CA ASP A 77 8.83 -6.12 8.68
C ASP A 77 9.30 -5.20 7.54
N PHE A 78 8.75 -5.41 6.34
CA PHE A 78 8.92 -4.56 5.17
C PHE A 78 8.39 -3.15 5.44
N ALA A 79 7.15 -3.02 5.92
CA ALA A 79 6.55 -1.73 6.25
C ALA A 79 7.30 -1.00 7.38
N ASP A 80 7.71 -1.72 8.42
CA ASP A 80 8.54 -1.16 9.50
C ASP A 80 9.88 -0.67 8.96
N ALA A 81 10.49 -1.37 7.98
CA ALA A 81 11.79 -0.99 7.46
C ALA A 81 11.75 0.37 6.75
N LEU A 82 10.68 0.58 5.99
CA LEU A 82 10.45 1.82 5.24
C LEU A 82 10.09 2.98 6.17
N THR A 83 9.29 2.72 7.20
CA THR A 83 8.74 3.77 8.08
C THR A 83 9.68 4.15 9.22
N SER A 84 10.50 3.23 9.72
CA SER A 84 11.51 3.50 10.75
C SER A 84 12.76 4.21 10.21
N GLY A 85 12.95 4.24 8.89
CA GLY A 85 14.14 4.80 8.25
C GLY A 85 15.40 3.94 8.40
N ARG A 86 15.27 2.68 8.88
CA ARG A 86 16.39 1.73 8.99
C ARG A 86 16.90 1.23 7.64
N MET A 87 16.11 1.44 6.57
CA MET A 87 16.48 1.19 5.18
C MET A 87 16.32 2.47 4.34
N PRO A 88 17.23 2.70 3.38
CA PRO A 88 18.40 1.89 3.06
C PRO A 88 19.56 2.14 4.07
N PRO A 89 20.59 1.26 4.12
CA PRO A 89 21.78 1.53 4.93
C PRO A 89 22.40 2.88 4.54
N MET A 90 23.02 3.56 5.52
CA MET A 90 23.52 4.92 5.34
C MET A 90 24.35 5.07 4.06
N GLY A 91 23.95 6.00 3.18
CA GLY A 91 24.63 6.31 1.94
C GLY A 91 23.99 5.71 0.67
N ALA A 92 23.03 4.80 0.79
CA ALA A 92 22.27 4.29 -0.35
C ALA A 92 21.02 5.17 -0.66
N PRO A 93 20.58 5.27 -1.93
CA PRO A 93 19.41 6.08 -2.29
C PRO A 93 18.12 5.49 -1.71
N GLY A 94 17.45 6.24 -0.82
CA GLY A 94 16.16 5.82 -0.24
C GLY A 94 14.97 6.09 -1.16
N ILE A 95 13.81 5.53 -0.79
CA ILE A 95 12.52 5.98 -1.34
C ILE A 95 12.10 7.22 -0.55
N SER A 96 11.92 8.35 -1.24
CA SER A 96 11.38 9.57 -0.63
C SER A 96 9.88 9.59 -0.89
N GLY A 97 9.07 9.29 0.13
CA GLY A 97 7.62 9.29 0.00
C GLY A 97 6.92 9.39 1.35
N THR A 98 5.97 10.32 1.46
CA THR A 98 4.99 10.36 2.55
C THR A 98 3.92 9.31 2.23
N THR A 99 3.93 8.17 2.89
CA THR A 99 2.91 7.14 2.69
C THR A 99 1.53 7.70 3.07
N PRO A 100 0.54 7.77 2.17
CA PRO A 100 -0.83 7.99 2.60
C PRO A 100 -1.25 6.78 3.46
N ALA A 101 -1.86 7.05 4.61
CA ALA A 101 -2.25 6.03 5.57
C ALA A 101 -3.36 5.13 5.01
N CYS A 102 -2.98 4.04 4.35
CA CYS A 102 -3.84 2.89 4.12
C CYS A 102 -3.45 1.84 5.17
N SER A 103 -4.05 1.92 6.34
CA SER A 103 -3.95 0.83 7.33
C SER A 103 -4.66 -0.38 6.73
N ALA A 104 -3.89 -1.37 6.29
CA ALA A 104 -4.41 -2.67 5.90
C ALA A 104 -5.25 -3.21 7.05
N GLY A 105 -6.57 -3.24 6.85
CA GLY A 105 -7.50 -3.87 7.77
C GLY A 105 -7.20 -5.36 7.83
N VAL A 106 -6.65 -5.78 8.96
CA VAL A 106 -6.80 -7.14 9.48
C VAL A 106 -8.12 -7.25 10.25
#